data_AF-A0AAD2J4N1-F1
#
_entry.id   AF-A0AAD2J4N1-F1
#
_cell.length_a   1.000
_cell.length_b   1.000
_cell.length_c   1.000
_cell.angle_alpha   90.00
_cell.angle_beta   90.00
_cell.angle_gamma   90.00
#
_symmetry.space_group_name_H-M   'P 1'
#
loop_
_entity.id
_entity.type
_entity.pdbx_description
1 polymer ?
#
loop_
_entity_poly.entity_id
_entity_poly.type
_entity_poly.pdbx_seq_one_letter_code
_entity_poly.pdbx_strand_id
1 'polypeptide(L)'
;MQSQVVVFEGEDDDRTLKKSNDTIAVRIEKGGLSSLGRKVFNVLIYHAQQLGEPGTTGPTEVRNHAKYFWIPLRDVVADTRYNSNDTELLKQQIDQLQDVRVKIEGQKQYTSERLLSSATLYNPAGLNSRGGVVWLGYAFPPEISSEMLRPMQYTKLSLYYLTSLRTNGGMALYENCRRYLTNPSRVTNRQTVQWWYQVLTGNPSSAEVPEYKYFKRDTLLKAIREVNDVTDLVVELLEFKEGRRVVELQFKVSQKAQEPLQLPTPAVDSAAHLTRLMALGISQAEALEYIGTTDQGKLIATLEIVEKRLENKQLTPVGSPAGYFLRALRGSYATAQDIAKVTTRRTERPAAPKLQLEELTHRFLAARAEEAMGYVREIDEEQRNELLERFKESPSFRALHASAKRTLEPGREPSPMVKASFGMWVAQELWGQPTEQDLYGFGLKEIAGGNTLETQEA
;
A
#
# COMPACT_ATOMS: atom_id res chain seq x y z
N MET A 1 -23.60 -15.53 14.61
CA MET A 1 -22.19 -15.54 14.18
C MET A 1 -22.02 -14.43 13.16
N GLN A 2 -21.59 -13.26 13.61
CA GLN A 2 -21.42 -12.08 12.76
C GLN A 2 -20.12 -12.18 11.97
N SER A 3 -20.24 -12.05 10.66
CA SER A 3 -19.16 -12.04 9.68
C SER A 3 -18.35 -10.75 9.85
N GLN A 4 -17.11 -10.87 10.35
CA GLN A 4 -16.15 -9.76 10.34
C GLN A 4 -15.74 -9.50 8.89
N VAL A 5 -16.14 -8.35 8.36
CA VAL A 5 -15.59 -7.77 7.15
C VAL A 5 -14.24 -7.18 7.54
N VAL A 6 -13.16 -7.85 7.16
CA VAL A 6 -11.80 -7.31 7.30
C VAL A 6 -11.59 -6.35 6.13
N VAL A 7 -11.60 -5.05 6.43
CA VAL A 7 -11.14 -4.01 5.51
C VAL A 7 -9.63 -4.10 5.48
N PHE A 8 -9.07 -4.63 4.39
CA PHE A 8 -7.62 -4.65 4.18
C PHE A 8 -7.19 -3.35 3.49
N GLU A 9 -6.32 -2.62 4.18
CA GLU A 9 -5.67 -1.40 3.72
C GLU A 9 -4.98 -1.64 2.37
N GLY A 10 -5.28 -0.76 1.41
CA GLY A 10 -4.40 -0.53 0.28
C GLY A 10 -3.29 0.41 0.73
N GLU A 11 -2.33 -0.11 1.49
CA GLU A 11 -0.98 0.47 1.49
C GLU A 11 -0.50 0.50 0.03
N ASP A 12 0.24 1.55 -0.32
CA ASP A 12 0.99 1.65 -1.56
C ASP A 12 1.88 0.38 -1.67
N ASP A 13 1.40 -0.65 -2.39
CA ASP A 13 2.12 -1.92 -2.55
C ASP A 13 3.34 -1.63 -3.44
N ASP A 14 4.47 -1.30 -2.81
CA ASP A 14 5.75 -1.02 -3.44
C ASP A 14 6.24 -2.20 -4.31
N ARG A 15 5.59 -3.37 -4.17
CA ARG A 15 5.89 -4.59 -4.94
C ARG A 15 5.07 -4.69 -6.22
N THR A 16 5.50 -3.91 -7.20
CA THR A 16 4.94 -3.95 -8.56
C THR A 16 5.66 -4.98 -9.44
N LEU A 17 4.90 -5.90 -10.02
CA LEU A 17 5.30 -6.79 -11.11
C LEU A 17 5.00 -6.13 -12.46
N LYS A 18 5.95 -6.16 -13.40
CA LYS A 18 5.72 -5.72 -14.79
C LYS A 18 5.53 -6.94 -15.68
N LYS A 19 4.46 -7.03 -16.46
CA LYS A 19 4.31 -8.10 -17.47
C LYS A 19 4.11 -7.51 -18.85
N SER A 20 4.79 -8.06 -19.86
CA SER A 20 4.56 -7.70 -21.25
C SER A 20 3.09 -7.91 -21.61
N ASN A 21 2.50 -6.96 -22.33
CA ASN A 21 1.12 -7.03 -22.77
C ASN A 21 0.83 -8.26 -23.65
N ASP A 22 1.82 -8.76 -24.37
CA ASP A 22 1.71 -9.94 -25.25
C ASP A 22 1.75 -11.26 -24.47
N THR A 23 2.21 -11.19 -23.22
CA THR A 23 2.28 -12.32 -22.29
C THR A 23 1.15 -12.33 -21.27
N ILE A 24 0.30 -11.30 -21.28
CA ILE A 24 -0.98 -11.30 -20.57
C ILE A 24 -1.98 -12.06 -21.43
N ALA A 25 -2.74 -12.97 -20.81
CA ALA A 25 -3.67 -13.88 -21.51
C ALA A 25 -3.03 -14.99 -22.36
N VAL A 26 -1.83 -15.43 -21.97
CA VAL A 26 -1.18 -16.56 -22.64
C VAL A 26 -2.03 -17.82 -22.57
N ARG A 27 -2.16 -18.50 -23.71
CA ARG A 27 -2.89 -19.76 -23.84
C ARG A 27 -1.94 -20.94 -23.65
N ILE A 28 -2.39 -21.90 -22.86
CA ILE A 28 -1.63 -23.11 -22.59
C ILE A 28 -1.92 -24.11 -23.70
N GLU A 29 -0.86 -24.59 -24.34
CA GLU A 29 -0.94 -25.59 -25.40
C GLU A 29 -0.90 -27.01 -24.79
N LYS A 30 -0.01 -27.22 -23.83
CA LYS A 30 0.17 -28.51 -23.14
C LYS A 30 0.37 -28.30 -21.65
N GLY A 31 -0.15 -29.24 -20.86
CA GLY A 31 -0.16 -29.18 -19.40
C GLY A 31 -1.34 -28.36 -18.89
N GLY A 32 -1.24 -27.89 -17.64
CA GLY A 32 -2.23 -27.00 -17.04
C GLY A 32 -1.55 -26.11 -16.01
N LEU A 33 -2.01 -24.87 -15.90
CA LEU A 33 -1.48 -23.92 -14.93
C LEU A 33 -2.46 -23.78 -13.77
N SER A 34 -2.14 -24.39 -12.64
CA SER A 34 -2.95 -24.31 -11.43
C SER A 34 -2.93 -22.89 -10.83
N SER A 35 -3.85 -22.60 -9.89
CA SER A 35 -3.82 -21.35 -9.12
C SER A 35 -2.47 -21.15 -8.42
N LEU A 36 -1.94 -22.18 -7.76
CA LEU A 36 -0.67 -22.10 -7.05
C LEU A 36 0.50 -21.94 -8.03
N GLY A 37 0.50 -22.69 -9.12
CA GLY A 37 1.49 -22.56 -10.19
C GLY A 37 1.54 -21.14 -10.77
N ARG A 38 0.37 -20.51 -11.00
CA ARG A 38 0.31 -19.11 -11.47
C ARG A 38 0.89 -18.13 -10.44
N LYS A 39 0.62 -18.31 -9.14
CA LYS A 39 1.22 -17.50 -8.07
C LYS A 39 2.73 -17.65 -8.02
N VAL A 40 3.21 -18.89 -8.01
CA VAL A 40 4.65 -19.20 -8.02
C VAL A 40 5.29 -18.53 -9.22
N PHE A 41 4.75 -18.72 -10.42
CA PHE A 41 5.29 -18.09 -11.63
C PHE A 41 5.35 -16.56 -11.55
N ASN A 42 4.30 -15.91 -11.02
CA ASN A 42 4.28 -14.46 -10.85
C ASN A 42 5.32 -13.96 -9.85
N VAL A 43 5.51 -14.70 -8.74
CA VAL A 43 6.57 -14.42 -7.75
C VAL A 43 7.96 -14.61 -8.35
N LEU A 44 8.18 -15.67 -9.13
CA LEU A 44 9.45 -15.90 -9.83
C LEU A 44 9.79 -14.78 -10.82
N ILE A 45 8.80 -14.29 -11.58
CA ILE A 45 9.03 -13.14 -12.47
C ILE A 45 9.36 -11.90 -11.66
N TYR A 46 8.61 -11.62 -10.59
CA TYR A 46 8.85 -10.46 -9.74
C TYR A 46 10.29 -10.44 -9.22
N HIS A 47 10.75 -11.55 -8.61
CA HIS A 47 12.11 -11.66 -8.11
C HIS A 47 13.16 -11.56 -9.21
N ALA A 48 12.92 -12.14 -10.37
CA ALA A 48 13.86 -12.04 -11.49
C ALA A 48 13.99 -10.60 -12.01
N GLN A 49 12.89 -9.82 -11.98
CA GLN A 49 12.93 -8.39 -12.29
C GLN A 49 13.71 -7.56 -11.26
N GLN A 50 13.61 -7.90 -9.98
CA GLN A 50 14.40 -7.24 -8.92
C GLN A 50 15.89 -7.56 -9.04
N LEU A 51 16.23 -8.82 -9.36
CA LEU A 51 17.61 -9.25 -9.57
C LEU A 51 18.22 -8.72 -10.87
N GLY A 52 17.40 -8.50 -11.89
CA GLY A 52 17.78 -7.98 -13.20
C GLY A 52 18.46 -9.02 -14.10
N GLU A 53 19.52 -9.67 -13.63
CA GLU A 53 20.31 -10.65 -14.37
C GLU A 53 20.55 -11.94 -13.54
N PRO A 54 20.63 -13.12 -14.19
CA PRO A 54 20.92 -14.37 -13.51
C PRO A 54 22.35 -14.40 -12.98
N GLY A 55 22.61 -15.20 -11.94
CA GLY A 55 23.94 -15.33 -11.33
C GLY A 55 24.40 -14.14 -10.50
N THR A 56 23.52 -13.18 -10.22
CA THR A 56 23.83 -11.99 -9.40
C THR A 56 23.85 -12.31 -7.91
N THR A 57 23.10 -13.32 -7.49
CA THR A 57 22.94 -13.75 -6.09
C THR A 57 22.93 -15.27 -5.99
N GLY A 58 23.03 -15.79 -4.76
CA GLY A 58 22.91 -17.21 -4.47
C GLY A 58 24.24 -17.97 -4.39
N PRO A 59 24.21 -19.31 -4.42
CA PRO A 59 25.36 -20.17 -4.16
C PRO A 59 26.31 -20.24 -5.37
N THR A 60 27.42 -19.51 -5.31
CA THR A 60 28.42 -19.40 -6.40
C THR A 60 29.14 -20.72 -6.73
N GLU A 61 29.19 -21.63 -5.77
CA GLU A 61 29.79 -22.96 -5.83
C GLU A 61 28.97 -23.94 -6.69
N VAL A 62 27.71 -23.62 -7.01
CA VAL A 62 26.87 -24.47 -7.85
C VAL A 62 27.31 -24.38 -9.30
N ARG A 63 27.51 -25.56 -9.93
CA ARG A 63 27.78 -25.64 -11.37
C ARG A 63 26.65 -24.98 -12.16
N ASN A 64 27.01 -24.05 -13.04
CA ASN A 64 26.08 -23.19 -13.81
C ASN A 64 25.32 -22.15 -12.97
N HIS A 65 25.83 -21.74 -11.80
CA HIS A 65 25.27 -20.64 -11.00
C HIS A 65 24.81 -19.44 -11.85
N ALA A 66 25.66 -19.01 -12.80
CA ALA A 66 25.42 -17.88 -13.69
C ALA A 66 24.20 -18.01 -14.62
N LYS A 67 23.61 -19.20 -14.76
CA LYS A 67 22.44 -19.44 -15.62
C LYS A 67 21.10 -19.24 -14.92
N TYR A 68 21.10 -19.15 -13.59
CA TYR A 68 19.88 -19.16 -12.79
C TYR A 68 19.68 -17.83 -12.06
N PHE A 69 18.43 -17.43 -11.92
CA PHE A 69 18.01 -16.52 -10.87
C PHE A 69 17.91 -17.32 -9.57
N TRP A 70 18.59 -16.88 -8.52
CA TRP A 70 18.62 -17.57 -7.24
C TRP A 70 17.87 -16.79 -6.19
N ILE A 71 16.94 -17.45 -5.51
CA ILE A 71 16.19 -16.88 -4.40
C ILE A 71 16.07 -17.89 -3.26
N PRO A 72 16.08 -17.46 -1.99
CA PRO A 72 15.73 -18.34 -0.89
C PRO A 72 14.32 -18.90 -1.07
N LEU A 73 14.16 -20.21 -0.94
CA LEU A 73 12.87 -20.88 -1.11
C LEU A 73 11.81 -20.35 -0.13
N ARG A 74 12.25 -19.95 1.07
CA ARG A 74 11.39 -19.31 2.08
C ARG A 74 10.76 -18.00 1.59
N ASP A 75 11.45 -17.25 0.74
CA ASP A 75 10.96 -15.96 0.24
C ASP A 75 9.86 -16.21 -0.81
N VAL A 76 10.02 -17.27 -1.63
CA VAL A 76 8.95 -17.75 -2.53
C VAL A 76 7.71 -18.17 -1.76
N VAL A 77 7.88 -18.93 -0.68
CA VAL A 77 6.76 -19.39 0.16
C VAL A 77 6.04 -18.18 0.80
N ALA A 78 6.80 -17.24 1.34
CA ALA A 78 6.26 -16.02 1.95
C ALA A 78 5.47 -15.18 0.93
N ASP A 79 6.04 -14.94 -0.25
CA ASP A 79 5.44 -14.06 -1.26
C ASP A 79 4.25 -14.71 -1.97
N THR A 80 4.24 -16.04 -2.13
CA THR A 80 3.07 -16.74 -2.69
C THR A 80 1.87 -16.78 -1.72
N ARG A 81 2.03 -16.31 -0.47
CA ARG A 81 1.07 -16.46 0.63
C ARG A 81 0.64 -17.92 0.82
N TYR A 82 1.56 -18.84 0.56
CA TYR A 82 1.34 -20.26 0.71
C TYR A 82 1.54 -20.62 2.19
N ASN A 83 0.44 -20.88 2.89
CA ASN A 83 0.40 -21.11 4.33
C ASN A 83 0.63 -22.58 4.73
N SER A 84 0.91 -23.46 3.76
CA SER A 84 1.18 -24.86 4.01
C SER A 84 2.69 -25.09 4.15
N ASN A 85 3.06 -25.93 5.11
CA ASN A 85 4.45 -26.35 5.31
C ASN A 85 4.91 -27.38 4.26
N ASP A 86 4.03 -27.74 3.31
CA ASP A 86 4.31 -28.73 2.28
C ASP A 86 5.20 -28.15 1.17
N THR A 87 6.50 -28.33 1.36
CA THR A 87 7.55 -27.97 0.41
C THR A 87 7.57 -28.90 -0.80
N GLU A 88 7.01 -30.11 -0.70
CA GLU A 88 6.93 -31.05 -1.83
C GLU A 88 5.90 -30.57 -2.85
N LEU A 89 4.75 -30.06 -2.40
CA LEU A 89 3.78 -29.46 -3.30
C LEU A 89 4.38 -28.30 -4.09
N LEU A 90 5.20 -27.44 -3.44
CA LEU A 90 5.88 -26.34 -4.13
C LEU A 90 6.87 -26.85 -5.19
N LYS A 91 7.64 -27.90 -4.88
CA LYS A 91 8.52 -28.57 -5.86
C LYS A 91 7.71 -29.09 -7.06
N GLN A 92 6.60 -29.79 -6.79
CA GLN A 92 5.70 -30.28 -7.84
C GLN A 92 5.14 -29.14 -8.70
N GLN A 93 4.81 -27.98 -8.12
CA GLN A 93 4.37 -26.83 -8.89
C GLN A 93 5.48 -26.26 -9.78
N ILE A 94 6.72 -26.19 -9.28
CA ILE A 94 7.88 -25.75 -10.07
C ILE A 94 8.16 -26.73 -11.22
N ASP A 95 8.06 -28.04 -10.98
CA ASP A 95 8.17 -29.07 -12.01
C ASP A 95 7.05 -28.94 -13.05
N GLN A 96 5.80 -28.73 -12.61
CA GLN A 96 4.68 -28.47 -13.51
C GLN A 96 4.90 -27.23 -14.38
N LEU A 97 5.48 -26.15 -13.84
CA LEU A 97 5.82 -24.95 -14.63
C LEU A 97 6.85 -25.24 -15.72
N GLN A 98 7.73 -26.21 -15.52
CA GLN A 98 8.61 -26.67 -16.59
C GLN A 98 7.78 -27.38 -17.67
N ASP A 99 6.76 -28.17 -17.34
CA ASP A 99 5.94 -28.90 -18.32
C ASP A 99 4.89 -28.08 -19.08
N VAL A 100 4.48 -26.93 -18.52
CA VAL A 100 3.51 -26.04 -19.17
C VAL A 100 4.14 -25.43 -20.43
N ARG A 101 3.55 -25.76 -21.58
CA ARG A 101 3.88 -25.11 -22.87
C ARG A 101 2.88 -24.02 -23.18
N VAL A 102 3.40 -22.87 -23.55
CA VAL A 102 2.65 -21.69 -23.90
C VAL A 102 2.83 -21.32 -25.35
N LYS A 103 1.73 -20.90 -25.98
CA LYS A 103 1.73 -20.38 -27.34
C LYS A 103 1.67 -18.86 -27.30
N ILE A 104 2.70 -18.23 -27.86
CA ILE A 104 2.72 -16.80 -28.15
C ILE A 104 2.62 -16.65 -29.67
N GLU A 105 1.52 -16.06 -30.13
CA GLU A 105 1.21 -15.90 -31.54
C GLU A 105 1.16 -14.41 -31.86
N GLY A 106 2.27 -13.90 -32.39
CA GLY A 106 2.35 -12.55 -32.92
C GLY A 106 1.91 -12.50 -34.39
N GLN A 107 1.79 -11.29 -34.94
CA GLN A 107 1.44 -11.11 -36.35
C GLN A 107 2.49 -11.68 -37.33
N LYS A 108 3.74 -11.80 -36.89
CA LYS A 108 4.90 -12.22 -37.72
C LYS A 108 5.63 -13.45 -37.22
N GLN A 109 5.37 -13.89 -35.99
CA GLN A 109 6.14 -14.94 -35.33
C GLN A 109 5.23 -15.83 -34.48
N TYR A 110 5.47 -17.12 -34.58
CA TYR A 110 4.89 -18.16 -33.73
C TYR A 110 5.96 -18.69 -32.79
N THR A 111 5.68 -18.70 -31.49
CA THR A 111 6.57 -19.26 -30.48
C THR A 111 5.79 -20.24 -29.61
N SER A 112 6.30 -21.48 -29.49
CA SER A 112 5.83 -22.47 -28.53
C SER A 112 6.97 -22.77 -27.58
N GLU A 113 6.84 -22.32 -26.33
CA GLU A 113 7.89 -22.40 -25.33
C GLU A 113 7.38 -22.84 -23.96
N ARG A 114 8.29 -23.27 -23.09
CA ARG A 114 7.95 -23.64 -21.70
C ARG A 114 7.87 -22.39 -20.82
N LEU A 115 7.19 -22.43 -19.67
CA LEU A 115 7.23 -21.29 -18.73
C LEU A 115 8.57 -21.18 -18.02
N LEU A 116 9.16 -22.31 -17.63
CA LEU A 116 10.51 -22.41 -17.09
C LEU A 116 11.34 -23.37 -17.95
N SER A 117 12.58 -22.98 -18.25
CA SER A 117 13.52 -23.83 -18.99
C SER A 117 14.19 -24.85 -18.06
N SER A 118 14.45 -24.46 -16.82
CA SER A 118 15.04 -25.32 -15.79
C SER A 118 14.82 -24.76 -14.39
N ALA A 119 14.79 -25.65 -13.39
CA ALA A 119 14.81 -25.31 -11.98
C ALA A 119 15.73 -26.27 -11.21
N THR A 120 16.33 -25.77 -10.13
CA THR A 120 17.21 -26.54 -9.25
C THR A 120 17.06 -26.07 -7.81
N LEU A 121 17.24 -27.00 -6.87
CA LEU A 121 17.28 -26.68 -5.44
C LEU A 121 18.67 -26.96 -4.91
N TYR A 122 19.18 -26.04 -4.11
CA TYR A 122 20.48 -26.16 -3.47
C TYR A 122 20.36 -25.84 -1.97
N ASN A 123 20.88 -26.72 -1.13
CA ASN A 123 21.05 -26.43 0.30
C ASN A 123 22.53 -26.67 0.65
N PRO A 124 23.28 -25.64 1.10
CA PRO A 124 24.66 -25.80 1.55
C PRO A 124 24.84 -26.86 2.65
N ALA A 125 23.83 -27.07 3.49
CA ALA A 125 23.86 -28.07 4.57
C ALA A 125 23.38 -29.47 4.14
N GLY A 126 23.03 -29.66 2.85
CA GLY A 126 22.47 -30.88 2.29
C GLY A 126 20.94 -30.84 2.12
N LEU A 127 20.43 -31.40 1.02
CA LEU A 127 19.00 -31.31 0.64
C LEU A 127 18.03 -31.88 1.68
N ASN A 128 18.47 -32.89 2.45
CA ASN A 128 17.67 -33.53 3.50
C ASN A 128 17.93 -32.91 4.90
N SER A 129 18.83 -31.93 4.98
CA SER A 129 19.14 -31.25 6.22
C SER A 129 18.07 -30.21 6.54
N ARG A 130 17.73 -30.12 7.83
CA ARG A 130 16.88 -29.04 8.37
C ARG A 130 17.66 -27.74 8.60
N GLY A 131 18.99 -27.80 8.53
CA GLY A 131 19.86 -26.63 8.60
C GLY A 131 20.12 -26.03 7.22
N GLY A 132 20.68 -24.82 7.21
CA GLY A 132 21.05 -24.11 5.98
C GLY A 132 19.89 -23.38 5.30
N VAL A 133 20.22 -22.50 4.37
CA VAL A 133 19.24 -21.81 3.52
C VAL A 133 19.02 -22.64 2.27
N VAL A 134 17.78 -23.07 2.03
CA VAL A 134 17.41 -23.73 0.77
C VAL A 134 17.22 -22.66 -0.29
N TRP A 135 18.05 -22.71 -1.33
CA TRP A 135 18.01 -21.84 -2.50
C TRP A 135 17.27 -22.51 -3.65
N LEU A 136 16.41 -21.76 -4.32
CA LEU A 136 15.80 -22.11 -5.60
C LEU A 136 16.53 -21.35 -6.71
N GLY A 137 17.15 -22.10 -7.62
CA GLY A 137 17.65 -21.60 -8.90
C GLY A 137 16.63 -21.87 -9.99
N TYR A 138 16.25 -20.87 -10.78
CA TYR A 138 15.32 -21.04 -11.90
C TYR A 138 15.76 -20.21 -13.10
N ALA A 139 15.41 -20.67 -14.30
CA ALA A 139 15.70 -19.99 -15.55
C ALA A 139 14.46 -19.97 -16.45
N PHE A 140 14.27 -18.84 -17.15
CA PHE A 140 13.28 -18.70 -18.20
C PHE A 140 13.90 -19.08 -19.56
N PRO A 141 13.11 -19.58 -20.53
CA PRO A 141 13.56 -19.62 -21.92
C PRO A 141 13.88 -18.21 -22.42
N PRO A 142 14.80 -18.05 -23.40
CA PRO A 142 15.21 -16.74 -23.92
C PRO A 142 14.02 -15.85 -24.33
N GLU A 143 13.03 -16.42 -25.00
CA GLU A 143 11.83 -15.73 -25.51
C GLU A 143 10.94 -15.22 -24.38
N ILE A 144 10.78 -16.01 -23.31
CA ILE A 144 10.03 -15.59 -22.12
C ILE A 144 10.83 -14.55 -21.34
N SER A 145 12.15 -14.74 -21.22
CA SER A 145 13.05 -13.82 -20.51
C SER A 145 13.03 -12.42 -21.12
N SER A 146 13.10 -12.30 -22.46
CA SER A 146 13.04 -11.00 -23.14
C SER A 146 11.72 -10.26 -22.89
N GLU A 147 10.62 -11.00 -22.90
CA GLU A 147 9.28 -10.43 -22.66
C GLU A 147 9.03 -10.09 -21.19
N MET A 148 9.61 -10.86 -20.26
CA MET A 148 9.35 -10.71 -18.83
C MET A 148 10.28 -9.70 -18.16
N LEU A 149 11.57 -9.68 -18.49
CA LEU A 149 12.55 -8.87 -17.74
C LEU A 149 12.66 -7.44 -18.26
N ARG A 150 12.50 -7.23 -19.58
CA ARG A 150 12.62 -5.91 -20.21
C ARG A 150 11.48 -5.65 -21.21
N PRO A 151 10.21 -5.69 -20.77
CA PRO A 151 9.08 -5.49 -21.67
C PRO A 151 9.03 -4.04 -22.18
N MET A 152 8.87 -3.87 -23.50
CA MET A 152 8.72 -2.54 -24.10
C MET A 152 7.32 -1.95 -23.86
N GLN A 153 6.28 -2.78 -23.86
CA GLN A 153 4.92 -2.43 -23.43
C GLN A 153 4.49 -3.38 -22.32
N TYR A 154 4.16 -2.84 -21.15
CA TYR A 154 3.84 -3.64 -19.98
C TYR A 154 2.63 -3.13 -19.21
N THR A 155 2.03 -4.03 -18.46
CA THR A 155 1.06 -3.73 -17.42
C THR A 155 1.74 -3.84 -16.05
N LYS A 156 1.52 -2.83 -15.21
CA LYS A 156 1.91 -2.87 -13.79
C LYS A 156 0.84 -3.62 -13.00
N LEU A 157 1.25 -4.70 -12.36
CA LEU A 157 0.41 -5.56 -11.54
C LEU A 157 0.92 -5.51 -10.10
N SER A 158 0.03 -5.36 -9.12
CA SER A 158 0.41 -5.49 -7.72
C SER A 158 0.60 -6.97 -7.38
N LEU A 159 1.76 -7.30 -6.83
CA LEU A 159 2.05 -8.65 -6.38
C LEU A 159 1.13 -9.04 -5.20
N TYR A 160 0.78 -8.07 -4.35
CA TYR A 160 -0.20 -8.27 -3.29
C TYR A 160 -1.54 -8.78 -3.83
N TYR A 161 -2.11 -8.14 -4.86
CA TYR A 161 -3.39 -8.60 -5.42
C TYR A 161 -3.28 -9.97 -6.08
N LEU A 162 -2.23 -10.20 -6.89
CA LEU A 162 -2.02 -11.48 -7.56
C LEU A 162 -1.91 -12.65 -6.58
N THR A 163 -1.28 -12.44 -5.43
CA THR A 163 -1.07 -13.48 -4.42
C THR A 163 -2.25 -13.61 -3.46
N SER A 164 -3.09 -12.59 -3.32
CA SER A 164 -4.31 -12.60 -2.51
C SER A 164 -5.49 -13.29 -3.19
N LEU A 165 -5.58 -13.22 -4.53
CA LEU A 165 -6.58 -13.95 -5.31
C LEU A 165 -6.39 -15.47 -5.16
N ARG A 166 -7.47 -16.23 -4.98
CA ARG A 166 -7.45 -17.68 -4.72
C ARG A 166 -7.76 -18.50 -5.97
N THR A 167 -8.58 -17.99 -6.88
CA THR A 167 -8.95 -18.73 -8.10
C THR A 167 -8.07 -18.38 -9.29
N ASN A 168 -7.85 -19.36 -10.18
CA ASN A 168 -7.13 -19.14 -11.43
C ASN A 168 -7.86 -18.11 -12.31
N GLY A 169 -9.19 -18.19 -12.34
CA GLY A 169 -10.03 -17.23 -13.06
C GLY A 169 -9.89 -15.81 -12.52
N GLY A 170 -9.87 -15.63 -11.20
CA GLY A 170 -9.68 -14.32 -10.57
C GLY A 170 -8.33 -13.71 -10.91
N MET A 171 -7.23 -14.47 -10.77
CA MET A 171 -5.89 -14.01 -11.15
C MET A 171 -5.80 -13.64 -12.64
N ALA A 172 -6.25 -14.54 -13.51
CA ALA A 172 -6.24 -14.31 -14.96
C ALA A 172 -7.09 -13.10 -15.35
N LEU A 173 -8.26 -12.93 -14.73
CA LEU A 173 -9.17 -11.82 -15.00
C LEU A 173 -8.57 -10.50 -14.53
N TYR A 174 -7.98 -10.46 -13.32
CA TYR A 174 -7.29 -9.27 -12.83
C TYR A 174 -6.12 -8.86 -13.75
N GLU A 175 -5.26 -9.82 -14.13
CA GLU A 175 -4.15 -9.57 -15.07
C GLU A 175 -4.65 -8.97 -16.40
N ASN A 176 -5.73 -9.55 -16.95
CA ASN A 176 -6.34 -9.08 -18.19
C ASN A 176 -6.97 -7.69 -18.04
N CYS A 177 -7.81 -7.48 -17.02
CA CYS A 177 -8.54 -6.23 -16.83
C CYS A 177 -7.60 -5.07 -16.49
N ARG A 178 -6.55 -5.28 -15.69
CA ARG A 178 -5.61 -4.22 -15.30
C ARG A 178 -4.93 -3.58 -16.50
N ARG A 179 -4.64 -4.34 -17.56
CA ARG A 179 -4.11 -3.84 -18.84
C ARG A 179 -4.99 -2.76 -19.48
N TYR A 180 -6.30 -2.90 -19.35
CA TYR A 180 -7.28 -2.00 -19.97
C TYR A 180 -7.74 -0.88 -19.05
N LEU A 181 -7.22 -0.81 -17.82
CA LEU A 181 -7.61 0.23 -16.89
C LEU A 181 -7.31 1.61 -17.48
N THR A 182 -6.17 1.85 -18.11
CA THR A 182 -5.83 3.17 -18.70
C THR A 182 -6.38 3.37 -20.12
N ASN A 183 -7.04 2.37 -20.70
CA ASN A 183 -7.60 2.47 -22.05
C ASN A 183 -8.80 3.46 -22.05
N PRO A 184 -8.92 4.39 -23.01
CA PRO A 184 -10.07 5.28 -23.13
C PRO A 184 -11.42 4.56 -23.12
N SER A 185 -11.51 3.38 -23.72
CA SER A 185 -12.76 2.60 -23.78
C SER A 185 -13.10 1.91 -22.46
N ARG A 186 -12.13 1.75 -21.54
CA ARG A 186 -12.27 1.05 -20.25
C ARG A 186 -12.88 -0.35 -20.39
N VAL A 187 -12.65 -1.01 -21.53
CA VAL A 187 -13.10 -2.37 -21.81
C VAL A 187 -11.96 -3.22 -22.35
N THR A 188 -11.96 -4.50 -22.02
CA THR A 188 -11.01 -5.48 -22.56
C THR A 188 -11.18 -5.66 -24.07
N ASN A 189 -10.29 -6.40 -24.72
CA ASN A 189 -10.60 -6.93 -26.06
C ASN A 189 -11.85 -7.82 -26.01
N ARG A 190 -12.64 -7.77 -27.08
CA ARG A 190 -13.78 -8.65 -27.31
C ARG A 190 -13.26 -9.96 -27.89
N GLN A 191 -13.64 -11.09 -27.28
CA GLN A 191 -13.16 -12.42 -27.65
C GLN A 191 -14.24 -13.47 -27.45
N THR A 192 -14.07 -14.62 -28.11
CA THR A 192 -15.01 -15.75 -28.03
C THR A 192 -15.08 -16.35 -26.62
N VAL A 193 -16.21 -16.99 -26.29
CA VAL A 193 -16.37 -17.75 -25.03
C VAL A 193 -15.25 -18.79 -24.86
N GLN A 194 -14.90 -19.48 -25.95
CA GLN A 194 -13.79 -20.46 -25.99
C GLN A 194 -12.47 -19.84 -25.52
N TRP A 195 -12.14 -18.66 -26.06
CA TRP A 195 -10.90 -17.97 -25.75
C TRP A 195 -10.83 -17.61 -24.27
N TRP A 196 -11.91 -17.02 -23.72
CA TRP A 196 -11.98 -16.67 -22.31
C TRP A 196 -11.93 -17.89 -21.39
N TYR A 197 -12.54 -19.00 -21.78
CA TYR A 197 -12.45 -20.25 -21.02
C TYR A 197 -11.00 -20.70 -20.89
N GLN A 198 -10.25 -20.75 -21.99
CA GLN A 198 -8.84 -21.16 -21.98
C GLN A 198 -7.98 -20.24 -21.11
N VAL A 199 -8.14 -18.92 -21.25
CA VAL A 199 -7.36 -17.93 -20.51
C VAL A 199 -7.63 -17.96 -19.00
N LEU A 200 -8.92 -18.05 -18.62
CA LEU A 200 -9.33 -17.97 -17.22
C LEU A 200 -9.15 -19.29 -16.45
N THR A 201 -9.24 -20.43 -17.13
CA THR A 201 -9.09 -21.73 -16.46
C THR A 201 -7.65 -22.22 -16.41
N GLY A 202 -6.79 -21.76 -17.31
CA GLY A 202 -5.44 -22.28 -17.45
C GLY A 202 -5.39 -23.74 -17.93
N ASN A 203 -6.48 -24.22 -18.53
CA ASN A 203 -6.56 -25.52 -19.16
C ASN A 203 -5.89 -25.49 -20.55
N PRO A 204 -5.42 -26.65 -21.05
CA PRO A 204 -4.83 -26.72 -22.38
C PRO A 204 -5.86 -26.35 -23.45
N SER A 205 -5.38 -25.88 -24.61
CA SER A 205 -6.21 -25.45 -25.72
C SER A 205 -7.12 -26.56 -26.27
N SER A 206 -6.74 -27.82 -26.08
CA SER A 206 -7.50 -29.02 -26.43
C SER A 206 -8.63 -29.39 -25.45
N ALA A 207 -8.73 -28.71 -24.30
CA ALA A 207 -9.75 -29.01 -23.30
C ALA A 207 -11.16 -28.72 -23.85
N GLU A 208 -12.10 -29.63 -23.58
CA GLU A 208 -13.50 -29.45 -23.92
C GLU A 208 -14.07 -28.26 -23.15
N VAL A 209 -14.81 -27.41 -23.87
CA VAL A 209 -15.41 -26.21 -23.28
C VAL A 209 -16.84 -26.50 -22.87
N PRO A 210 -17.16 -26.33 -21.58
CA PRO A 210 -18.49 -26.63 -21.09
C PRO A 210 -19.51 -25.65 -21.67
N GLU A 211 -20.79 -26.01 -21.62
CA GLU A 211 -21.87 -25.10 -21.95
C GLU A 211 -21.73 -23.76 -21.20
N TYR A 212 -22.05 -22.66 -21.88
CA TYR A 212 -21.85 -21.32 -21.36
C TYR A 212 -22.44 -21.09 -19.96
N LYS A 213 -23.61 -21.68 -19.66
CA LYS A 213 -24.26 -21.56 -18.34
C LYS A 213 -23.37 -22.08 -17.18
N TYR A 214 -22.62 -23.17 -17.41
CA TYR A 214 -21.73 -23.74 -16.41
C TYR A 214 -20.44 -22.93 -16.32
N PHE A 215 -19.85 -22.55 -17.45
CA PHE A 215 -18.69 -21.65 -17.45
C PHE A 215 -18.99 -20.32 -16.73
N LYS A 216 -20.16 -19.73 -16.99
CA LYS A 216 -20.60 -18.49 -16.36
C LYS A 216 -20.73 -18.65 -14.84
N ARG A 217 -21.42 -19.69 -14.38
CA ARG A 217 -21.64 -19.96 -12.95
C ARG A 217 -20.34 -20.30 -12.21
N ASP A 218 -19.55 -21.20 -12.79
CA ASP A 218 -18.47 -21.86 -12.08
C ASP A 218 -17.13 -21.14 -12.18
N THR A 219 -16.93 -20.33 -13.23
CA THR A 219 -15.68 -19.59 -13.47
C THR A 219 -15.92 -18.10 -13.54
N LEU A 220 -16.73 -17.59 -14.48
CA LEU A 220 -16.84 -16.15 -14.74
C LEU A 220 -17.35 -15.37 -13.52
N LEU A 221 -18.52 -15.72 -13.00
CA LEU A 221 -19.12 -14.99 -11.88
C LEU A 221 -18.31 -15.10 -10.60
N LYS A 222 -17.60 -16.24 -10.40
CA LYS A 222 -16.70 -16.40 -9.25
C LYS A 222 -15.46 -15.51 -9.40
N ALA A 223 -14.85 -15.49 -10.58
CA ALA A 223 -13.69 -14.64 -10.88
C ALA A 223 -14.03 -13.15 -10.76
N ILE A 224 -15.17 -12.72 -11.34
CA ILE A 224 -15.63 -11.33 -11.26
C ILE A 224 -15.85 -10.91 -9.81
N ARG A 225 -16.58 -11.74 -9.04
CA ARG A 225 -16.82 -11.47 -7.62
C ARG A 225 -15.50 -11.36 -6.85
N GLU A 226 -14.60 -12.32 -7.04
CA GLU A 226 -13.32 -12.33 -6.35
C GLU A 226 -12.46 -11.09 -6.68
N VAL A 227 -12.37 -10.69 -7.95
CA VAL A 227 -11.65 -9.48 -8.36
C VAL A 227 -12.30 -8.24 -7.74
N ASN A 228 -13.62 -8.13 -7.79
CA ASN A 228 -14.38 -7.01 -7.23
C ASN A 228 -14.33 -6.97 -5.70
N ASP A 229 -14.09 -8.07 -5.02
CA ASP A 229 -13.98 -8.11 -3.56
C ASP A 229 -12.55 -7.79 -3.10
N VAL A 230 -11.55 -8.38 -3.75
CA VAL A 230 -10.15 -8.42 -3.25
C VAL A 230 -9.28 -7.30 -3.82
N THR A 231 -9.57 -6.80 -5.02
CA THR A 231 -8.65 -5.89 -5.74
C THR A 231 -9.15 -4.45 -5.76
N ASP A 232 -8.34 -3.53 -6.28
CA ASP A 232 -8.70 -2.13 -6.53
C ASP A 232 -9.56 -1.92 -7.80
N LEU A 233 -9.96 -3.00 -8.48
CA LEU A 233 -10.75 -2.94 -9.70
C LEU A 233 -12.24 -3.22 -9.45
N VAL A 234 -13.07 -2.63 -10.31
CA VAL A 234 -14.46 -3.03 -10.54
C VAL A 234 -14.55 -3.57 -11.96
N VAL A 235 -15.03 -4.80 -12.07
CA VAL A 235 -15.17 -5.56 -13.31
C VAL A 235 -16.63 -5.92 -13.54
N GLU A 236 -17.12 -5.60 -14.74
CA GLU A 236 -18.48 -5.92 -15.19
C GLU A 236 -18.42 -6.77 -16.47
N LEU A 237 -19.24 -7.82 -16.54
CA LEU A 237 -19.32 -8.71 -17.70
C LEU A 237 -20.23 -8.12 -18.78
N LEU A 238 -19.73 -8.04 -20.01
CA LEU A 238 -20.49 -7.72 -21.22
C LEU A 238 -20.64 -8.98 -22.08
N GLU A 239 -21.88 -9.35 -22.38
CA GLU A 239 -22.20 -10.54 -23.17
C GLU A 239 -22.71 -10.16 -24.56
N PHE A 240 -22.14 -10.76 -25.60
CA PHE A 240 -22.58 -10.55 -26.98
C PHE A 240 -23.21 -11.81 -27.53
N LYS A 241 -24.44 -11.67 -28.04
CA LYS A 241 -25.28 -12.78 -28.46
C LYS A 241 -25.44 -12.83 -29.98
N GLU A 242 -25.44 -14.04 -30.52
CA GLU A 242 -25.95 -14.35 -31.85
C GLU A 242 -27.20 -15.22 -31.69
N GLY A 243 -28.35 -14.65 -32.04
CA GLY A 243 -29.64 -15.23 -31.71
C GLY A 243 -29.81 -15.41 -30.20
N ARG A 244 -29.96 -16.66 -29.74
CA ARG A 244 -30.13 -17.00 -28.31
C ARG A 244 -28.82 -17.38 -27.61
N ARG A 245 -27.70 -17.50 -28.34
CA ARG A 245 -26.42 -18.00 -27.81
C ARG A 245 -25.48 -16.83 -27.54
N VAL A 246 -24.77 -16.86 -26.41
CA VAL A 246 -23.65 -15.94 -26.14
C VAL A 246 -22.43 -16.49 -26.85
N VAL A 247 -21.84 -15.70 -27.75
CA VAL A 247 -20.71 -16.13 -28.60
C VAL A 247 -19.40 -15.48 -28.15
N GLU A 248 -19.48 -14.23 -27.70
CA GLU A 248 -18.33 -13.44 -27.29
C GLU A 248 -18.58 -12.73 -25.96
N LEU A 249 -17.49 -12.48 -25.26
CA LEU A 249 -17.46 -11.79 -23.98
C LEU A 249 -16.44 -10.65 -24.02
N GLN A 250 -16.72 -9.65 -23.20
CA GLN A 250 -15.83 -8.54 -22.92
C GLN A 250 -16.05 -8.12 -21.47
N PHE A 251 -15.06 -7.46 -20.88
CA PHE A 251 -15.18 -6.94 -19.52
C PHE A 251 -14.98 -5.44 -19.51
N LYS A 252 -15.88 -4.73 -18.86
CA LYS A 252 -15.69 -3.33 -18.51
C LYS A 252 -14.91 -3.26 -17.20
N VAL A 253 -13.95 -2.35 -17.14
CA VAL A 253 -13.03 -2.19 -16.02
C VAL A 253 -12.99 -0.73 -15.59
N SER A 254 -13.25 -0.49 -14.31
CA SER A 254 -12.98 0.79 -13.66
C SER A 254 -12.14 0.57 -12.41
N GLN A 255 -11.49 1.63 -11.95
CA GLN A 255 -10.91 1.63 -10.62
C GLN A 255 -12.05 1.76 -9.62
N LYS A 256 -11.98 1.02 -8.51
CA LYS A 256 -12.85 1.30 -7.37
C LYS A 256 -12.67 2.77 -7.01
N ALA A 257 -13.77 3.48 -6.81
CA ALA A 257 -13.70 4.72 -6.08
C ALA A 257 -13.11 4.34 -4.73
N GLN A 258 -11.86 4.75 -4.48
CA GLN A 258 -11.42 4.81 -3.10
C GLN A 258 -12.42 5.73 -2.43
N GLU A 259 -13.08 5.26 -1.37
CA GLU A 259 -13.67 6.23 -0.45
C GLU A 259 -12.54 7.21 -0.17
N PRO A 260 -12.75 8.52 -0.36
CA PRO A 260 -11.72 9.48 -0.01
C PRO A 260 -11.33 9.09 1.40
N LEU A 261 -10.04 8.77 1.59
CA LEU A 261 -9.53 8.50 2.92
C LEU A 261 -10.14 9.59 3.79
N GLN A 262 -10.90 9.19 4.80
CA GLN A 262 -11.06 10.04 5.96
C GLN A 262 -9.66 10.07 6.58
N LEU A 263 -8.75 10.81 5.94
CA LEU A 263 -7.58 11.36 6.58
C LEU A 263 -8.16 11.93 7.87
N PRO A 264 -7.71 11.48 9.06
CA PRO A 264 -8.07 12.14 10.28
C PRO A 264 -7.79 13.60 9.99
N THR A 265 -8.88 14.36 9.91
CA THR A 265 -8.78 15.75 9.52
C THR A 265 -7.87 16.33 10.58
N PRO A 266 -6.74 16.97 10.23
CA PRO A 266 -5.87 17.54 11.25
C PRO A 266 -6.78 18.32 12.20
N ALA A 267 -6.71 18.03 13.50
CA ALA A 267 -7.74 18.48 14.46
C ALA A 267 -8.01 19.99 14.39
N VAL A 268 -7.03 20.75 13.89
CA VAL A 268 -7.07 22.18 13.52
C VAL A 268 -8.17 22.52 12.50
N ASP A 269 -8.31 21.76 11.40
CA ASP A 269 -9.28 22.04 10.33
C ASP A 269 -10.71 21.69 10.79
N SER A 270 -10.88 20.63 11.59
CA SER A 270 -12.19 20.27 12.16
C SER A 270 -12.70 21.31 13.17
N ALA A 271 -11.82 21.85 14.01
CA ALA A 271 -12.18 22.89 14.98
C ALA A 271 -12.61 24.20 14.29
N ALA A 272 -11.92 24.58 13.21
CA ALA A 272 -12.27 25.77 12.42
C ALA A 272 -13.63 25.63 11.73
N HIS A 273 -13.92 24.47 11.12
CA HIS A 273 -15.22 24.22 10.49
C HIS A 273 -16.35 24.08 11.51
N LEU A 274 -16.08 23.48 12.67
CA LEU A 274 -17.03 23.39 13.77
C LEU A 274 -17.48 24.78 14.23
N THR A 275 -16.53 25.70 14.43
CA THR A 275 -16.81 27.08 14.82
C THR A 275 -17.67 27.81 13.78
N ARG A 276 -17.37 27.63 12.49
CA ARG A 276 -18.13 28.25 11.38
C ARG A 276 -19.57 27.70 11.30
N LEU A 277 -19.76 26.39 11.44
CA LEU A 277 -21.10 25.78 11.44
C LEU A 277 -21.93 26.23 12.66
N MET A 278 -21.30 26.32 13.83
CA MET A 278 -21.96 26.83 15.04
C MET A 278 -22.35 28.31 14.90
N ALA A 279 -21.55 29.13 14.23
CA ALA A 279 -21.90 30.53 13.93
C ALA A 279 -23.15 30.67 13.03
N LEU A 280 -23.47 29.65 12.23
CA LEU A 280 -24.72 29.59 11.45
C LEU A 280 -25.93 29.12 12.28
N GLY A 281 -25.74 28.76 13.54
CA GLY A 281 -26.78 28.27 14.45
C GLY A 281 -27.01 26.75 14.40
N ILE A 282 -26.04 25.98 13.89
CA ILE A 282 -26.09 24.51 13.89
C ILE A 282 -25.54 24.01 15.23
N SER A 283 -26.18 23.02 15.86
CA SER A 283 -25.72 22.49 17.13
C SER A 283 -24.36 21.80 16.99
N GLN A 284 -23.56 21.76 18.07
CA GLN A 284 -22.23 21.14 18.03
C GLN A 284 -22.28 19.66 17.60
N ALA A 285 -23.28 18.90 18.06
CA ALA A 285 -23.46 17.50 17.70
C ALA A 285 -23.74 17.31 16.19
N GLU A 286 -24.67 18.11 15.64
CA GLU A 286 -24.99 18.07 14.21
C GLU A 286 -23.82 18.57 13.35
N ALA A 287 -23.09 19.59 13.80
CA ALA A 287 -21.93 20.12 13.09
C ALA A 287 -20.80 19.07 12.99
N LEU A 288 -20.53 18.32 14.06
CA LEU A 288 -19.57 17.19 14.04
C LEU A 288 -20.04 16.07 13.10
N GLU A 289 -21.34 15.76 13.09
CA GLU A 289 -21.92 14.79 12.17
C GLU A 289 -21.73 15.22 10.70
N TYR A 290 -21.98 16.49 10.37
CA TYR A 290 -21.78 17.00 9.01
C TYR A 290 -20.31 17.04 8.59
N ILE A 291 -19.39 17.36 9.51
CA ILE A 291 -17.95 17.31 9.24
C ILE A 291 -17.48 15.89 8.94
N GLY A 292 -18.02 14.88 9.63
CA GLY A 292 -17.64 13.47 9.44
C GLY A 292 -18.29 12.79 8.24
N THR A 293 -19.48 13.23 7.83
CA THR A 293 -20.28 12.56 6.78
C THR A 293 -20.20 13.23 5.40
N THR A 294 -19.78 14.49 5.33
CA THR A 294 -19.76 15.26 4.08
C THR A 294 -18.33 15.38 3.54
N ASP A 295 -18.17 15.24 2.23
CA ASP A 295 -16.91 15.59 1.55
C ASP A 295 -16.45 17.00 1.95
N GLN A 296 -15.20 17.13 2.40
CA GLN A 296 -14.70 18.39 2.97
C GLN A 296 -14.63 19.52 1.94
N GLY A 297 -14.29 19.20 0.68
CA GLY A 297 -14.29 20.20 -0.40
C GLY A 297 -15.69 20.76 -0.60
N LYS A 298 -16.70 19.89 -0.61
CA LYS A 298 -18.13 20.26 -0.68
C LYS A 298 -18.58 21.07 0.53
N LEU A 299 -18.20 20.67 1.74
CA LEU A 299 -18.57 21.35 2.98
C LEU A 299 -18.03 22.79 3.00
N ILE A 300 -16.74 22.97 2.71
CA ILE A 300 -16.07 24.27 2.72
C ILE A 300 -16.62 25.17 1.61
N ALA A 301 -16.77 24.65 0.38
CA ALA A 301 -17.33 25.43 -0.72
C ALA A 301 -18.77 25.89 -0.42
N THR A 302 -19.57 25.03 0.22
CA THR A 302 -20.95 25.38 0.62
C THR A 302 -20.95 26.44 1.73
N LEU A 303 -20.06 26.33 2.74
CA LEU A 303 -19.90 27.35 3.78
C LEU A 303 -19.54 28.71 3.18
N GLU A 304 -18.57 28.78 2.27
CA GLU A 304 -18.17 30.04 1.63
C GLU A 304 -19.30 30.69 0.82
N ILE A 305 -20.12 29.89 0.12
CA ILE A 305 -21.29 30.39 -0.63
C ILE A 305 -22.34 30.97 0.32
N VAL A 306 -22.60 30.26 1.43
CA VAL A 306 -23.60 30.66 2.43
C VAL A 306 -23.15 31.92 3.16
N GLU A 307 -21.89 32.00 3.61
CA GLU A 307 -21.32 33.18 4.25
C GLU A 307 -21.41 34.41 3.34
N LYS A 308 -21.01 34.29 2.07
CA LYS A 308 -21.15 35.38 1.07
C LYS A 308 -22.61 35.82 0.87
N ARG A 309 -23.56 34.88 0.93
CA ARG A 309 -25.00 35.20 0.81
C ARG A 309 -25.53 35.95 2.04
N LEU A 310 -25.02 35.63 3.23
CA LEU A 310 -25.38 36.28 4.49
C LEU A 310 -24.77 37.67 4.60
N GLU A 311 -23.55 37.87 4.08
CA GLU A 311 -22.88 39.18 4.03
C GLU A 311 -23.49 40.14 3.02
N ASN A 312 -24.18 39.63 1.99
CA ASN A 312 -24.76 40.46 0.95
C ASN A 312 -26.04 41.19 1.41
N LYS A 313 -25.87 42.44 1.84
CA LYS A 313 -26.93 43.34 2.32
C LYS A 313 -27.91 43.83 1.24
N GLN A 314 -27.65 43.58 -0.05
CA GLN A 314 -28.54 44.00 -1.15
C GLN A 314 -29.65 42.98 -1.44
N LEU A 315 -29.55 41.77 -0.91
CA LEU A 315 -30.52 40.70 -1.11
C LEU A 315 -31.43 40.56 0.12
N THR A 316 -32.58 39.91 -0.06
CA THR A 316 -33.51 39.64 1.04
C THR A 316 -32.79 38.93 2.21
N PRO A 317 -33.00 39.35 3.47
CA PRO A 317 -32.38 38.71 4.61
C PRO A 317 -32.74 37.22 4.69
N VAL A 318 -31.74 36.38 4.95
CA VAL A 318 -31.97 34.94 5.16
C VAL A 318 -32.50 34.74 6.57
N GLY A 319 -33.74 34.27 6.70
CA GLY A 319 -34.38 34.11 8.02
C GLY A 319 -33.77 33.02 8.90
N SER A 320 -33.26 31.93 8.33
CA SER A 320 -32.56 30.86 9.06
C SER A 320 -31.26 30.50 8.34
N PRO A 321 -30.10 30.98 8.85
CA PRO A 321 -28.80 30.65 8.29
C PRO A 321 -28.51 29.14 8.27
N ALA A 322 -28.79 28.42 9.37
CA ALA A 322 -28.69 26.96 9.44
C ALA A 322 -29.58 26.25 8.41
N GLY A 323 -30.86 26.64 8.30
CA GLY A 323 -31.79 26.04 7.34
C GLY A 323 -31.39 26.31 5.87
N TYR A 324 -30.80 27.47 5.60
CA TYR A 324 -30.27 27.81 4.29
C TYR A 324 -29.03 26.98 3.95
N PHE A 325 -28.11 26.81 4.90
CA PHE A 325 -26.94 25.94 4.73
C PHE A 325 -27.33 24.49 4.41
N LEU A 326 -28.26 23.90 5.17
CA LEU A 326 -28.72 22.53 4.90
C LEU A 326 -29.38 22.38 3.53
N ARG A 327 -30.12 23.40 3.08
CA ARG A 327 -30.71 23.44 1.74
C ARG A 327 -29.64 23.54 0.66
N ALA A 328 -28.63 24.39 0.87
CA ALA A 328 -27.50 24.56 -0.05
C ALA A 328 -26.67 23.27 -0.18
N LEU A 329 -26.46 22.57 0.95
CA LEU A 329 -25.70 21.32 1.00
C LEU A 329 -26.42 20.17 0.30
N ARG A 330 -27.74 20.01 0.56
CA ARG A 330 -28.59 19.00 -0.09
C ARG A 330 -28.82 19.31 -1.58
N GLY A 331 -29.00 20.58 -1.92
CA GLY A 331 -29.21 21.05 -3.28
C GLY A 331 -27.94 21.15 -4.13
N SER A 332 -26.76 20.81 -3.58
CA SER A 332 -25.45 20.93 -4.24
C SER A 332 -25.22 22.30 -4.87
N TYR A 333 -25.44 23.37 -4.09
CA TYR A 333 -25.26 24.75 -4.56
C TYR A 333 -23.79 25.06 -4.87
N ALA A 334 -22.85 24.34 -4.25
CA ALA A 334 -21.45 24.32 -4.65
C ALA A 334 -21.27 23.48 -5.93
N THR A 335 -20.82 24.12 -7.00
CA THR A 335 -20.57 23.42 -8.28
C THR A 335 -19.27 22.61 -8.23
N ALA A 336 -19.09 21.68 -9.17
CA ALA A 336 -17.84 20.93 -9.30
C ALA A 336 -16.61 21.85 -9.48
N GLN A 337 -16.79 23.05 -10.07
CA GLN A 337 -15.72 24.04 -10.19
C GLN A 337 -15.41 24.73 -8.85
N ASP A 338 -16.41 24.98 -8.00
CA ASP A 338 -16.20 25.59 -6.68
C ASP A 338 -15.50 24.60 -5.73
N ILE A 339 -15.91 23.33 -5.78
CA ILE A 339 -15.26 22.24 -5.05
C ILE A 339 -13.82 22.07 -5.53
N ALA A 340 -13.58 22.07 -6.86
CA ALA A 340 -12.23 21.99 -7.41
C ALA A 340 -11.34 23.17 -6.97
N LYS A 341 -11.85 24.41 -6.95
CA LYS A 341 -11.11 25.60 -6.49
C LYS A 341 -10.69 25.51 -5.02
N VAL A 342 -11.57 25.00 -4.15
CA VAL A 342 -11.26 24.80 -2.73
C VAL A 342 -10.23 23.68 -2.57
N THR A 343 -10.37 22.59 -3.30
CA THR A 343 -9.44 21.46 -3.28
C THR A 343 -8.07 21.85 -3.83
N THR A 344 -7.99 22.65 -4.91
CA THR A 344 -6.71 23.15 -5.44
C THR A 344 -6.03 24.14 -4.50
N ARG A 345 -6.79 25.05 -3.86
CA ARG A 345 -6.25 25.98 -2.85
C ARG A 345 -5.70 25.24 -1.62
N ARG A 346 -6.26 24.07 -1.30
CA ARG A 346 -5.76 23.19 -0.23
C ARG A 346 -4.53 22.39 -0.66
N THR A 347 -4.42 21.95 -1.91
CA THR A 347 -3.19 21.33 -2.44
C THR A 347 -2.06 22.33 -2.69
N GLU A 348 -2.39 23.61 -2.91
CA GLU A 348 -1.43 24.72 -3.05
C GLU A 348 -0.97 25.31 -1.71
N ARG A 349 -1.62 24.97 -0.58
CA ARG A 349 -0.95 25.11 0.71
C ARG A 349 0.25 24.16 0.67
N PRO A 350 1.49 24.67 0.68
CA PRO A 350 2.63 23.78 0.66
C PRO A 350 2.51 22.86 1.88
N ALA A 351 2.50 21.55 1.63
CA ALA A 351 2.76 20.58 2.67
C ALA A 351 4.05 21.02 3.35
N ALA A 352 3.96 21.43 4.61
CA ALA A 352 5.11 21.78 5.41
C ALA A 352 6.16 20.69 5.23
N PRO A 353 7.38 21.03 4.76
CA PRO A 353 8.35 20.04 4.33
C PRO A 353 8.71 19.15 5.53
N LYS A 354 8.99 17.86 5.28
CA LYS A 354 9.43 16.87 6.28
C LYS A 354 10.49 17.41 7.28
N LEU A 355 11.28 18.42 6.87
CA LEU A 355 12.17 19.20 7.73
C LEU A 355 11.50 19.82 8.97
N GLN A 356 10.26 20.34 8.88
CA GLN A 356 9.60 20.99 10.03
C GLN A 356 9.16 19.97 11.10
N LEU A 357 8.80 18.75 10.72
CA LEU A 357 8.43 17.69 11.67
C LEU A 357 9.66 17.14 12.38
N GLU A 358 10.77 16.94 11.66
CA GLU A 358 12.06 16.56 12.24
C GLU A 358 12.58 17.63 13.21
N GLU A 359 12.47 18.90 12.84
CA GLU A 359 12.85 20.04 13.67
C GLU A 359 11.95 20.22 14.91
N LEU A 360 10.63 20.02 14.76
CA LEU A 360 9.68 20.00 15.88
C LEU A 360 9.99 18.85 16.84
N THR A 361 10.29 17.67 16.30
CA THR A 361 10.64 16.49 17.11
C THR A 361 11.94 16.72 17.87
N HIS A 362 12.95 17.30 17.23
CA HIS A 362 14.21 17.63 17.89
C HIS A 362 14.03 18.65 19.03
N ARG A 363 13.23 19.70 18.80
CA ARG A 363 12.92 20.71 19.83
C ARG A 363 12.08 20.15 20.98
N PHE A 364 11.12 19.29 20.68
CA PHE A 364 10.34 18.59 21.69
C PHE A 364 11.22 17.72 22.60
N LEU A 365 12.11 16.93 22.01
CA LEU A 365 13.04 16.08 22.76
C LEU A 365 13.99 16.90 23.65
N ALA A 366 14.44 18.07 23.17
CA ALA A 366 15.25 18.98 23.97
C ALA A 366 14.48 19.55 25.17
N ALA A 367 13.24 20.02 24.96
CA ALA A 367 12.38 20.52 26.04
C ALA A 367 12.06 19.44 27.08
N ARG A 368 11.77 18.21 26.62
CA ARG A 368 11.58 17.05 27.51
C ARG A 368 12.81 16.71 28.32
N ALA A 369 14.00 16.74 27.70
CA ALA A 369 15.24 16.48 28.41
C ALA A 369 15.50 17.53 29.50
N GLU A 370 15.11 18.79 29.27
CA GLU A 370 15.21 19.86 30.26
C GLU A 370 14.22 19.67 31.41
N GLU A 371 12.96 19.30 31.11
CA GLU A 371 11.94 18.97 32.13
C GLU A 371 12.37 17.78 32.99
N ALA A 372 12.92 16.73 32.38
CA ALA A 372 13.47 15.58 33.09
C ALA A 372 14.65 15.98 34.00
N MET A 373 15.51 16.89 33.54
CA MET A 373 16.59 17.42 34.38
C MET A 373 16.08 18.31 35.51
N GLY A 374 14.94 18.98 35.33
CA GLY A 374 14.19 19.65 36.40
C GLY A 374 13.75 18.67 37.48
N TYR A 375 13.08 17.57 37.08
CA TYR A 375 12.69 16.49 37.98
C TYR A 375 13.89 15.91 38.76
N VAL A 376 15.01 15.67 38.08
CA VAL A 376 16.22 15.13 38.73
C VAL A 376 16.84 16.08 39.77
N ARG A 377 16.58 17.40 39.68
CA ARG A 377 17.04 18.37 40.69
C ARG A 377 16.16 18.38 41.94
N GLU A 378 14.90 17.96 41.81
CA GLU A 378 13.91 18.00 42.89
C GLU A 378 13.87 16.70 43.70
N ILE A 379 14.26 15.57 43.11
CA ILE A 379 14.37 14.29 43.82
C ILE A 379 15.55 14.27 44.81
N ASP A 380 15.46 13.35 45.77
CA ASP A 380 16.48 13.17 46.78
C ASP A 380 17.82 12.64 46.21
N GLU A 381 18.88 12.77 46.99
CA GLU A 381 20.22 12.40 46.58
C GLU A 381 20.38 10.89 46.35
N GLU A 382 19.58 10.07 47.03
CA GLU A 382 19.60 8.61 46.92
C GLU A 382 19.01 8.15 45.57
N GLN A 383 17.82 8.64 45.20
CA GLN A 383 17.15 8.36 43.93
C GLN A 383 17.94 8.93 42.74
N ARG A 384 18.56 10.10 42.91
CA ARG A 384 19.44 10.68 41.89
C ARG A 384 20.65 9.79 41.62
N ASN A 385 21.24 9.21 42.65
CA ASN A 385 22.37 8.30 42.51
C ASN A 385 21.94 6.98 41.84
N GLU A 386 20.75 6.47 42.17
CA GLU A 386 20.19 5.28 41.51
C GLU A 386 19.99 5.50 40.00
N LEU A 387 19.38 6.63 39.60
CA LEU A 387 19.21 6.98 38.18
C LEU A 387 20.57 7.11 37.46
N LEU A 388 21.58 7.65 38.14
CA LEU A 388 22.92 7.82 37.58
C LEU A 388 23.64 6.48 37.37
N GLU A 389 23.48 5.52 38.29
CA GLU A 389 24.01 4.16 38.12
C GLU A 389 23.30 3.42 36.99
N ARG A 390 21.97 3.49 36.92
CA ARG A 390 21.19 2.90 35.81
C ARG A 390 21.56 3.53 34.46
N PHE A 391 21.84 4.83 34.42
CA PHE A 391 22.32 5.49 33.21
C PHE A 391 23.67 4.93 32.76
N LYS A 392 24.63 4.71 33.67
CA LYS A 392 25.95 4.13 33.33
C LYS A 392 25.85 2.75 32.68
N GLU A 393 24.82 1.97 33.00
CA GLU A 393 24.59 0.65 32.42
C GLU A 393 23.90 0.70 31.04
N SER A 394 23.24 1.82 30.72
CA SER A 394 22.41 1.98 29.53
C SER A 394 23.19 1.99 28.19
N PRO A 395 22.54 1.61 27.08
CA PRO A 395 23.09 1.77 25.74
C PRO A 395 23.44 3.24 25.41
N SER A 396 22.65 4.19 25.94
CA SER A 396 22.85 5.64 25.76
C SER A 396 24.19 6.10 26.34
N PHE A 397 24.59 5.60 27.51
CA PHE A 397 25.91 5.88 28.08
C PHE A 397 27.03 5.17 27.31
N ARG A 398 26.81 3.93 26.85
CA ARG A 398 27.81 3.20 26.04
C ARG A 398 28.11 3.90 24.72
N ALA A 399 27.12 4.58 24.12
CA ALA A 399 27.28 5.37 22.91
C ALA A 399 28.10 6.66 23.09
N LEU A 400 28.32 7.13 24.34
CA LEU A 400 29.14 8.32 24.59
C LEU A 400 30.62 8.09 24.30
N HIS A 401 31.28 9.14 23.81
CA HIS A 401 32.72 9.14 23.56
C HIS A 401 33.52 8.95 24.86
N ALA A 402 34.69 8.30 24.78
CA ALA A 402 35.51 7.97 25.94
C ALA A 402 35.94 9.20 26.77
N SER A 403 36.13 10.36 26.13
CA SER A 403 36.43 11.63 26.83
C SER A 403 35.25 12.16 27.65
N ALA A 404 34.01 11.98 27.19
CA ALA A 404 32.81 12.38 27.91
C ALA A 404 32.56 11.48 29.12
N LYS A 405 32.79 10.17 28.97
CA LYS A 405 32.67 9.19 30.07
C LYS A 405 33.59 9.50 31.27
N ARG A 406 34.81 9.99 31.02
CA ARG A 406 35.77 10.41 32.06
C ARG A 406 35.32 11.64 32.88
N THR A 407 34.30 12.37 32.44
CA THR A 407 33.76 13.53 33.19
C THR A 407 32.74 13.14 34.25
N LEU A 408 32.34 11.87 34.30
CA LEU A 408 31.44 11.32 35.32
C LEU A 408 32.20 10.68 36.51
N GLU A 409 33.52 10.84 36.55
CA GLU A 409 34.38 10.39 37.66
C GLU A 409 34.28 11.34 38.87
N PRO A 410 34.48 10.85 40.11
CA PRO A 410 34.35 11.67 41.32
C PRO A 410 35.27 12.90 41.29
N GLY A 411 34.70 14.09 41.50
CA GLY A 411 35.45 15.35 41.58
C GLY A 411 35.56 16.14 40.27
N ARG A 412 34.84 15.76 39.20
CA ARG A 412 34.71 16.55 37.96
C ARG A 412 33.25 16.87 37.65
N GLU A 413 33.01 18.06 37.11
CA GLU A 413 31.69 18.40 36.60
C GLU A 413 31.38 17.60 35.32
N PRO A 414 30.17 17.00 35.21
CA PRO A 414 29.77 16.32 33.99
C PRO A 414 29.75 17.26 32.79
N SER A 415 30.31 16.81 31.66
CA SER A 415 30.29 17.56 30.41
C SER A 415 28.84 17.88 29.98
N PRO A 416 28.60 19.02 29.30
CA PRO A 416 27.29 19.34 28.71
C PRO A 416 26.71 18.21 27.86
N MET A 417 27.55 17.45 27.16
CA MET A 417 27.12 16.30 26.35
C MET A 417 26.61 15.13 27.22
N VAL A 418 27.23 14.91 28.38
CA VAL A 418 26.77 13.89 29.34
C VAL A 418 25.47 14.34 29.99
N LYS A 419 25.35 15.62 30.35
CA LYS A 419 24.11 16.20 30.92
C LYS A 419 22.94 16.10 29.93
N ALA A 420 23.17 16.41 28.65
CA ALA A 420 22.14 16.29 27.62
C ALA A 420 21.73 14.83 27.37
N SER A 421 22.70 13.92 27.24
CA SER A 421 22.41 12.49 27.05
C SER A 421 21.71 11.86 28.26
N PHE A 422 22.08 12.26 29.47
CA PHE A 422 21.43 11.84 30.70
C PHE A 422 19.99 12.34 30.77
N GLY A 423 19.75 13.63 30.49
CA GLY A 423 18.40 14.21 30.43
C GLY A 423 17.48 13.52 29.42
N MET A 424 17.99 13.22 28.21
CA MET A 424 17.22 12.47 27.19
C MET A 424 16.91 11.05 27.65
N TRP A 425 17.86 10.36 28.29
CA TRP A 425 17.65 9.01 28.81
C TRP A 425 16.62 8.99 29.95
N VAL A 426 16.71 9.93 30.89
CA VAL A 426 15.72 10.06 31.99
C VAL A 426 14.33 10.39 31.43
N ALA A 427 14.24 11.30 30.44
CA ALA A 427 12.96 11.60 29.78
C ALA A 427 12.33 10.37 29.13
N GLN A 428 13.14 9.49 28.53
CA GLN A 428 12.68 8.24 27.94
C GLN A 428 12.22 7.22 29.01
N GLU A 429 12.92 7.14 30.15
CA GLU A 429 12.52 6.28 31.28
C GLU A 429 11.21 6.73 31.93
N LEU A 430 11.01 8.05 32.07
CA LEU A 430 9.81 8.62 32.70
C LEU A 430 8.59 8.57 31.78
N TRP A 431 8.77 8.85 30.49
CA TRP A 431 7.64 9.12 29.59
C TRP A 431 7.65 8.35 28.26
N GLY A 432 8.64 7.50 28.01
CA GLY A 432 8.71 6.69 26.78
C GLY A 432 8.99 7.50 25.50
N GLN A 433 8.76 6.85 24.34
CA GLN A 433 8.93 7.48 23.04
C GLN A 433 7.84 8.53 22.77
N PRO A 434 8.15 9.67 22.13
CA PRO A 434 7.16 10.68 21.78
C PRO A 434 6.02 10.10 20.94
N THR A 435 4.78 10.35 21.35
CA THR A 435 3.61 10.04 20.52
C THR A 435 3.28 11.22 19.59
N GLU A 436 2.49 10.97 18.54
CA GLU A 436 2.00 12.03 17.65
C GLU A 436 1.17 13.09 18.41
N GLN A 437 0.48 12.68 19.48
CA GLN A 437 -0.28 13.58 20.35
C GLN A 437 0.63 14.50 21.17
N ASP A 438 1.78 14.00 21.65
CA ASP A 438 2.75 14.81 22.41
C ASP A 438 3.39 15.90 21.53
N LEU A 439 3.79 15.52 20.31
CA LEU A 439 4.36 16.45 19.33
C LEU A 439 3.36 17.51 18.89
N TYR A 440 2.09 17.11 18.68
CA TYR A 440 1.01 18.03 18.35
C TYR A 440 0.71 19.01 19.51
N GLY A 441 0.64 18.50 20.74
CA GLY A 441 0.44 19.33 21.94
C GLY A 441 1.59 20.32 22.17
N PHE A 442 2.83 19.91 21.93
CA PHE A 442 4.00 20.79 22.00
C PHE A 442 3.99 21.87 20.92
N GLY A 443 3.71 21.50 19.67
CA GLY A 443 3.57 22.45 18.57
C GLY A 443 2.48 23.50 18.85
N LEU A 444 1.34 23.10 19.41
CA LEU A 444 0.29 24.04 19.83
C LEU A 444 0.74 24.99 20.94
N LYS A 445 1.50 24.51 21.93
CA LYS A 445 2.06 25.36 22.99
C LYS A 445 3.09 26.36 22.44
N GLU A 446 3.94 25.96 21.51
CA GLU A 446 4.89 26.88 20.86
C GLU A 446 4.19 27.95 20.02
N ILE A 447 3.14 27.58 19.27
CA ILE A 447 2.36 28.54 18.48
C ILE A 447 1.60 29.50 19.41
N ALA A 448 1.02 29.01 20.50
CA ALA A 448 0.33 29.83 21.50
C ALA A 448 1.31 30.75 22.27
N GLY A 449 2.52 30.28 22.57
CA GLY A 449 3.56 31.05 23.26
C GLY A 449 4.31 32.04 22.36
N GLY A 450 4.41 31.76 21.06
CA GLY A 450 4.97 32.67 20.06
C GLY A 450 4.11 33.91 19.82
N ASN A 451 2.80 33.81 20.05
CA ASN A 451 1.86 34.92 19.91
C ASN A 451 1.83 35.87 21.12
N THR A 452 2.64 35.62 22.14
CA THR A 452 2.77 36.47 23.35
C THR A 452 4.04 37.31 23.41
N LEU A 453 4.95 37.19 22.44
CA LEU A 453 6.24 37.92 22.44
C LEU A 453 6.31 39.11 21.47
N GLU A 454 5.30 39.38 20.64
CA GLU A 454 5.25 40.56 19.76
C GLU A 454 4.41 41.74 20.33
N THR A 455 4.03 41.72 21.61
CA THR A 455 3.25 42.82 22.22
C THR A 455 3.85 43.40 23.49
N GLN A 456 5.15 43.18 23.73
CA GLN A 456 5.89 43.88 24.78
C GLN A 456 7.26 44.30 24.28
N GLU A 457 7.29 45.26 23.36
CA GLU A 457 8.30 46.32 23.37
C GLU A 457 7.67 47.55 22.70
N ALA A 458 7.70 48.65 23.44
CA ALA A 458 7.19 49.97 23.09
C ALA A 458 8.26 50.80 22.38
#